data_AF-A0A7X3VUM4-F1
#
_entry.id   AF-A0A7X3VUM4-F1
#
_cell.length_a   1.000
_cell.length_b   1.000
_cell.length_c   1.000
_cell.angle_alpha   90.00
_cell.angle_beta   90.00
_cell.angle_gamma   90.00
#
_symmetry.space_group_name_H-M   'P 1'
#
loop_
_entity.id
_entity.type
_entity.pdbx_description
1 polymer ?
#
loop_
_entity_poly.entity_id
_entity_poly.type
_entity_poly.pdbx_seq_one_letter_code
_entity_poly.pdbx_strand_id
1 'polypeptide(L)'
;MKASEAPPGADEFELTLFGPGYGESIVLHLGDGVWALIDSCLNEDGEPRALRYLESIGLDPARDVALIVATHWHDDHIRGMAQLVENCTRATFYCASALAKKEFLAAVRAMEGRHLSAAGSGVRQMHEVFSRLGQRMSGQTPRFALANRRIFDHGGCEIWSLSPNDRNYAAFIRTIGSLMPSEGQSKRRVPDPSPNEVAVVLWVRIENIVVLLGSDLERPGWVEIL
;
A
#
# COMPACT_ATOMS: atom_id res chain seq x y z
N MET A 1 -14.62 0.22 -19.56
CA MET A 1 -15.80 0.45 -18.73
C MET A 1 -15.92 1.96 -18.57
N LYS A 2 -17.02 2.60 -18.99
CA LYS A 2 -17.20 4.03 -18.68
C LYS A 2 -17.37 4.12 -17.17
N ALA A 3 -16.50 4.86 -16.49
CA ALA A 3 -16.71 5.20 -15.10
C ALA A 3 -18.08 5.87 -14.97
N SER A 4 -18.80 5.58 -13.89
CA SER A 4 -20.01 6.34 -13.52
C SER A 4 -19.66 7.82 -13.49
N GLU A 5 -20.54 8.70 -13.99
CA GLU A 5 -20.35 10.16 -13.91
C GLU A 5 -20.77 10.71 -12.52
N ALA A 6 -21.29 9.85 -11.64
CA ALA A 6 -21.73 10.19 -10.28
C ALA A 6 -21.17 9.21 -9.25
N PRO A 7 -20.92 9.66 -8.00
CA PRO A 7 -20.50 8.77 -6.93
C PRO A 7 -21.63 7.80 -6.55
N PRO A 8 -21.30 6.59 -6.03
CA PRO A 8 -22.28 5.66 -5.50
C PRO A 8 -23.10 6.28 -4.36
N GLY A 9 -24.28 5.71 -4.10
CA GLY A 9 -25.13 6.08 -2.96
C GLY A 9 -24.43 5.84 -1.61
N ALA A 10 -24.83 6.55 -0.56
CA ALA A 10 -24.21 6.44 0.77
C ALA A 10 -24.30 5.02 1.37
N ASP A 11 -25.28 4.23 0.97
CA ASP A 11 -25.54 2.85 1.37
C ASP A 11 -25.00 1.80 0.37
N GLU A 12 -24.31 2.25 -0.69
CA GLU A 12 -23.78 1.36 -1.72
C GLU A 12 -22.30 1.06 -1.48
N PHE A 13 -21.93 -0.21 -1.40
CA PHE A 13 -20.53 -0.61 -1.48
C PHE A 13 -20.06 -0.62 -2.93
N GLU A 14 -18.92 0.00 -3.20
CA GLU A 14 -18.27 -0.04 -4.51
C GLU A 14 -16.81 -0.49 -4.37
N LEU A 15 -16.38 -1.35 -5.30
CA LEU A 15 -14.99 -1.74 -5.47
C LEU A 15 -14.60 -1.52 -6.94
N THR A 16 -13.62 -0.63 -7.15
CA THR A 16 -13.10 -0.31 -8.47
C THR A 16 -11.62 -0.72 -8.57
N LEU A 17 -11.29 -1.52 -9.58
CA LEU A 17 -9.94 -2.04 -9.83
C LEU A 17 -9.23 -1.26 -10.95
N PHE A 18 -7.95 -0.99 -10.75
CA PHE A 18 -7.06 -0.36 -11.73
C PHE A 18 -5.75 -1.15 -11.85
N GLY A 19 -5.08 -0.97 -12.99
CA GLY A 19 -3.75 -1.47 -13.26
C GLY A 19 -3.59 -1.97 -14.69
N PRO A 20 -2.34 -2.20 -15.16
CA PRO A 20 -2.08 -2.77 -16.48
C PRO A 20 -2.59 -4.22 -16.59
N GLY A 21 -2.65 -4.95 -15.46
CA GLY A 21 -3.37 -6.20 -15.29
C GLY A 21 -4.68 -5.99 -14.55
N TYR A 22 -4.77 -6.54 -13.33
CA TYR A 22 -5.93 -6.43 -12.44
C TYR A 22 -5.50 -6.37 -10.97
N GLY A 23 -5.87 -5.29 -10.27
CA GLY A 23 -5.75 -5.21 -8.80
C GLY A 23 -4.48 -4.51 -8.28
N GLU A 24 -3.71 -3.86 -9.14
CA GLU A 24 -2.52 -3.07 -8.77
C GLU A 24 -2.87 -1.73 -8.11
N SER A 25 -4.14 -1.30 -8.20
CA SER A 25 -4.71 -0.27 -7.33
C SER A 25 -6.23 -0.47 -7.21
N ILE A 26 -6.77 -0.22 -6.03
CA ILE A 26 -8.18 -0.46 -5.70
C ILE A 26 -8.74 0.77 -4.99
N VAL A 27 -9.89 1.24 -5.44
CA VAL A 27 -10.69 2.25 -4.75
C VAL A 27 -11.92 1.55 -4.16
N LEU A 28 -12.16 1.78 -2.87
CA LEU A 28 -13.31 1.25 -2.14
C LEU A 28 -14.19 2.40 -1.65
N HIS A 29 -15.49 2.36 -1.96
CA HIS A 29 -16.51 3.11 -1.24
C HIS A 29 -17.01 2.25 -0.09
N LEU A 30 -16.80 2.72 1.15
CA LEU A 30 -17.10 1.96 2.37
C LEU A 30 -18.47 2.29 2.96
N GLY A 31 -19.28 3.09 2.25
CA GLY A 31 -20.51 3.71 2.75
C GLY A 31 -20.27 5.07 3.39
N ASP A 32 -21.36 5.81 3.60
CA ASP A 32 -21.40 7.14 4.22
C ASP A 32 -20.42 8.17 3.61
N GLY A 33 -20.10 8.02 2.32
CA GLY A 33 -19.15 8.89 1.62
C GLY A 33 -17.70 8.71 2.08
N VAL A 34 -17.36 7.59 2.72
CA VAL A 34 -16.02 7.29 3.21
C VAL A 34 -15.29 6.36 2.25
N TRP A 35 -14.06 6.74 1.89
CA TRP A 35 -13.28 6.04 0.88
C TRP A 35 -11.97 5.46 1.42
N ALA A 36 -11.55 4.33 0.84
CA ALA A 36 -10.25 3.73 1.07
C ALA A 36 -9.53 3.42 -0.25
N LEU A 37 -8.21 3.60 -0.24
CA LEU A 37 -7.33 3.32 -1.36
C LEU A 37 -6.37 2.19 -0.99
N ILE A 38 -6.32 1.14 -1.80
CA ILE A 38 -5.36 0.04 -1.66
C ILE A 38 -4.43 0.08 -2.86
N ASP A 39 -3.13 0.20 -2.60
CA ASP A 39 -2.09 0.34 -3.62
C ASP A 39 -2.30 1.52 -4.60
N SER A 40 -1.35 1.70 -5.51
CA SER A 40 -1.31 2.81 -6.44
C SER A 40 -0.63 2.40 -7.74
N CYS A 41 -1.25 2.80 -8.84
CA CYS A 41 -0.67 2.70 -10.16
C CYS A 41 -0.96 3.99 -10.95
N LEU A 42 -0.06 4.32 -11.87
CA LEU A 42 -0.15 5.55 -12.66
C LEU A 42 -0.97 5.33 -13.95
N ASN A 43 -1.64 6.39 -14.40
CA ASN A 43 -2.14 6.52 -15.77
C ASN A 43 -1.00 6.89 -16.75
N GLU A 44 -1.34 7.09 -18.01
CA GLU A 44 -0.39 7.47 -19.07
C GLU A 44 0.22 8.86 -18.84
N ASP A 45 -0.49 9.75 -18.12
CA ASP A 45 -0.07 11.10 -17.78
C ASP A 45 0.82 11.16 -16.51
N GLY A 46 1.07 10.02 -15.86
CA GLY A 46 1.90 9.95 -14.65
C GLY A 46 1.18 10.29 -13.34
N GLU A 47 -0.15 10.22 -13.33
CA GLU A 47 -1.01 10.51 -12.19
C GLU A 47 -1.65 9.24 -11.62
N PRO A 48 -1.86 9.13 -10.30
CA PRO A 48 -2.53 7.98 -9.70
C PRO A 48 -3.96 7.81 -10.24
N ARG A 49 -4.26 6.62 -10.77
CA ARG A 49 -5.58 6.30 -11.33
C ARG A 49 -6.70 6.47 -10.29
N ALA A 50 -6.42 6.16 -9.04
CA ALA A 50 -7.34 6.34 -7.93
C ALA A 50 -7.75 7.81 -7.73
N LEU A 51 -6.82 8.77 -7.80
CA LEU A 51 -7.14 10.20 -7.67
C LEU A 51 -7.99 10.67 -8.86
N ARG A 52 -7.58 10.29 -10.07
CA ARG A 52 -8.33 10.60 -11.29
C ARG A 52 -9.76 10.07 -11.26
N TYR A 53 -9.95 8.87 -10.70
CA TYR A 53 -11.27 8.31 -10.52
C TYR A 53 -12.11 9.15 -9.54
N LEU A 54 -11.61 9.41 -8.33
CA LEU A 54 -12.31 10.21 -7.33
C LEU A 54 -12.67 11.62 -7.86
N GLU A 55 -11.74 12.27 -8.54
CA GLU A 55 -11.96 13.57 -9.20
C GLU A 55 -13.06 13.48 -10.26
N SER A 56 -13.08 12.41 -11.07
CA SER A 56 -14.07 12.22 -12.13
C SER A 56 -15.51 12.07 -11.64
N ILE A 57 -15.68 11.64 -10.38
CA ILE A 57 -16.99 11.54 -9.70
C ILE A 57 -17.23 12.69 -8.72
N GLY A 58 -16.43 13.76 -8.79
CA GLY A 58 -16.65 15.00 -8.04
C GLY A 58 -16.28 14.96 -6.56
N LEU A 59 -15.43 14.00 -6.15
CA LEU A 59 -14.96 13.88 -4.77
C LEU A 59 -13.67 14.66 -4.53
N ASP A 60 -13.47 15.06 -3.28
CA ASP A 60 -12.24 15.70 -2.81
C ASP A 60 -11.43 14.68 -1.99
N PRO A 61 -10.33 14.13 -2.54
CA PRO A 61 -9.52 13.14 -1.85
C PRO A 61 -8.99 13.60 -0.49
N ALA A 62 -8.77 14.91 -0.30
CA ALA A 62 -8.30 15.45 0.97
C ALA A 62 -9.34 15.30 2.09
N ARG A 63 -10.62 15.31 1.73
CA ARG A 63 -11.76 15.20 2.65
C ARG A 63 -12.29 13.78 2.76
N ASP A 64 -12.46 13.11 1.63
CA ASP A 64 -13.31 11.93 1.49
C ASP A 64 -12.56 10.60 1.70
N VAL A 65 -11.23 10.59 1.55
CA VAL A 65 -10.39 9.40 1.76
C VAL A 65 -9.95 9.31 3.22
N ALA A 66 -10.34 8.22 3.89
CA ALA A 66 -10.03 7.95 5.29
C ALA A 66 -8.86 6.97 5.48
N LEU A 67 -8.59 6.10 4.49
CA LEU A 67 -7.59 5.04 4.60
C LEU A 67 -6.79 4.91 3.31
N ILE A 68 -5.47 4.76 3.44
CA ILE A 68 -4.58 4.31 2.36
C ILE A 68 -3.81 3.09 2.87
N VAL A 69 -3.73 2.02 2.09
CA VAL A 69 -2.91 0.84 2.39
C VAL A 69 -1.93 0.61 1.24
N ALA A 70 -0.63 0.55 1.53
CA ALA A 70 0.36 -0.03 0.64
C ALA A 70 0.57 -1.49 1.02
N THR A 71 0.22 -2.41 0.12
CA THR A 71 0.22 -3.84 0.42
C THR A 71 1.62 -4.44 0.42
N HIS A 72 2.51 -3.92 -0.41
CA HIS A 72 3.94 -4.23 -0.43
C HIS A 72 4.67 -3.12 -1.22
N TRP A 73 5.91 -3.36 -1.68
CA TRP A 73 6.80 -2.32 -2.20
C TRP A 73 7.12 -2.43 -3.70
N HIS A 74 6.45 -3.30 -4.45
CA HIS A 74 6.73 -3.46 -5.88
C HIS A 74 6.22 -2.28 -6.70
N ASP A 75 6.94 -1.96 -7.78
CA ASP A 75 6.76 -0.75 -8.57
C ASP A 75 5.36 -0.64 -9.20
N ASP A 76 4.75 -1.76 -9.54
CA ASP A 76 3.39 -1.86 -10.05
C ASP A 76 2.32 -1.53 -9.00
N HIS A 77 2.61 -1.70 -7.71
CA HIS A 77 1.69 -1.44 -6.60
C HIS A 77 1.88 -0.10 -5.88
N ILE A 78 3.03 0.57 -6.01
CA ILE A 78 3.29 1.80 -5.24
C ILE A 78 3.74 3.01 -6.04
N ARG A 79 3.80 2.91 -7.37
CA ARG A 79 4.05 4.09 -8.21
C ARG A 79 2.90 5.10 -8.02
N GLY A 80 3.25 6.32 -7.60
CA GLY A 80 2.28 7.37 -7.30
C GLY A 80 1.75 7.35 -5.86
N MET A 81 2.21 6.43 -5.00
CA MET A 81 1.77 6.36 -3.60
C MET A 81 2.07 7.64 -2.83
N ALA A 82 3.23 8.27 -3.08
CA ALA A 82 3.55 9.55 -2.46
C ALA A 82 2.53 10.66 -2.82
N GLN A 83 2.04 10.67 -4.06
CA GLN A 83 1.01 11.62 -4.51
C GLN A 83 -0.35 11.33 -3.84
N LEU A 84 -0.70 10.05 -3.63
CA LEU A 84 -1.90 9.70 -2.85
C LEU A 84 -1.82 10.27 -1.43
N VAL A 85 -0.67 10.07 -0.77
CA VAL A 85 -0.43 10.58 0.59
C VAL A 85 -0.39 12.11 0.63
N GLU A 86 0.10 12.77 -0.41
CA GLU A 86 0.09 14.23 -0.48
C GLU A 86 -1.33 14.79 -0.60
N ASN A 87 -2.16 14.19 -1.46
CA ASN A 87 -3.52 14.67 -1.73
C ASN A 87 -4.55 14.23 -0.67
N CYS A 88 -4.42 13.04 -0.10
CA CYS A 88 -5.37 12.49 0.88
C CYS A 88 -4.97 12.86 2.32
N THR A 89 -4.96 14.16 2.64
CA THR A 89 -4.34 14.71 3.87
C THR A 89 -4.92 14.18 5.18
N ARG A 90 -6.18 13.74 5.19
CA ARG A 90 -6.86 13.14 6.36
C ARG A 90 -6.69 11.63 6.46
N ALA A 91 -6.28 10.96 5.39
CA ALA A 91 -6.22 9.51 5.33
C ALA A 91 -5.16 8.94 6.27
N THR A 92 -5.49 7.89 7.00
CA THR A 92 -4.50 7.11 7.75
C THR A 92 -3.78 6.17 6.79
N PHE A 93 -2.44 6.22 6.78
CA PHE A 93 -1.64 5.34 5.94
C PHE A 93 -1.21 4.08 6.69
N TYR A 94 -1.39 2.91 6.07
CA TYR A 94 -0.95 1.61 6.54
C TYR A 94 0.03 0.95 5.57
N CYS A 95 1.02 0.26 6.11
CA CYS A 95 1.87 -0.67 5.36
C CYS A 95 2.38 -1.78 6.30
N ALA A 96 3.03 -2.81 5.76
CA ALA A 96 3.71 -3.82 6.58
C ALA A 96 4.80 -3.17 7.46
N SER A 97 4.86 -3.55 8.74
CA SER A 97 5.82 -2.95 9.70
C SER A 97 7.29 -3.11 9.28
N ALA A 98 7.58 -4.19 8.55
CA ALA A 98 8.88 -4.48 7.97
C ALA A 98 9.40 -3.38 7.03
N LEU A 99 8.50 -2.71 6.29
CA LEU A 99 8.85 -1.65 5.35
C LEU A 99 9.30 -0.36 6.03
N ALA A 100 9.02 -0.19 7.33
CA ALA A 100 9.46 0.95 8.12
C ALA A 100 10.74 0.69 8.93
N LYS A 101 11.35 -0.49 8.80
CA LYS A 101 12.52 -0.88 9.61
C LYS A 101 13.79 -0.19 9.12
N LYS A 102 14.64 0.18 10.07
CA LYS A 102 15.89 0.89 9.78
C LYS A 102 16.83 0.05 8.91
N GLU A 103 16.82 -1.26 9.09
CA GLU A 103 17.61 -2.23 8.34
C GLU A 103 17.19 -2.24 6.87
N PHE A 104 15.88 -2.25 6.61
CA PHE A 104 15.34 -2.13 5.25
C PHE A 104 15.70 -0.76 4.64
N LEU A 105 15.45 0.33 5.36
CA LEU A 105 15.81 1.68 4.90
C LEU A 105 17.33 1.85 4.70
N ALA A 106 18.16 1.21 5.52
CA ALA A 106 19.62 1.26 5.42
C ALA A 106 20.14 0.40 4.27
N ALA A 107 19.58 -0.80 4.05
CA ALA A 107 19.88 -1.64 2.90
C ALA A 107 19.66 -0.87 1.59
N VAL A 108 18.54 -0.14 1.53
CA VAL A 108 18.20 0.70 0.38
C VAL A 108 19.21 1.82 0.20
N ARG A 109 19.44 2.64 1.24
CA ARG A 109 20.41 3.75 1.19
C ARG A 109 21.82 3.28 0.80
N ALA A 110 22.25 2.14 1.34
CA ALA A 110 23.57 1.58 1.08
C ALA A 110 23.74 1.24 -0.40
N MET A 111 22.70 0.70 -1.02
CA MET A 111 22.72 0.34 -2.42
C MET A 111 22.46 1.50 -3.40
N GLU A 112 21.71 2.54 -2.99
CA GLU A 112 21.33 3.64 -3.88
C GLU A 112 22.54 4.37 -4.50
N GLY A 113 23.62 4.61 -3.75
CA GLY A 113 24.74 5.40 -4.29
C GLY A 113 24.31 6.75 -4.89
N ARG A 114 25.20 7.44 -5.61
CA ARG A 114 24.90 8.79 -6.16
C ARG A 114 24.13 8.77 -7.50
N HIS A 115 23.74 7.61 -8.02
CA HIS A 115 23.04 7.48 -9.30
C HIS A 115 21.58 7.06 -9.08
N LEU A 116 20.71 8.08 -8.97
CA LEU A 116 19.28 8.03 -8.67
C LEU A 116 18.38 7.34 -9.71
N SER A 117 18.94 6.76 -10.78
CA SER A 117 18.18 6.29 -11.95
C SER A 117 17.97 4.77 -12.02
N ALA A 118 18.55 3.98 -11.11
CA ALA A 118 18.52 2.51 -11.20
C ALA A 118 18.21 1.76 -9.89
N ALA A 119 17.82 2.45 -8.82
CA ALA A 119 17.18 1.81 -7.66
C ALA A 119 15.81 1.27 -8.09
N GLY A 120 15.38 0.10 -7.57
CA GLY A 120 13.98 -0.33 -7.76
C GLY A 120 13.06 0.77 -7.26
N SER A 121 12.19 1.29 -8.12
CA SER A 121 11.56 2.61 -7.91
C SER A 121 10.63 2.63 -6.69
N GLY A 122 10.19 1.45 -6.24
CA GLY A 122 9.31 1.24 -5.13
C GLY A 122 9.88 1.64 -3.77
N VAL A 123 11.12 1.28 -3.42
CA VAL A 123 11.59 1.66 -2.07
C VAL A 123 11.81 3.16 -1.94
N ARG A 124 12.25 3.81 -3.01
CA ARG A 124 12.30 5.27 -3.09
C ARG A 124 10.91 5.88 -2.89
N GLN A 125 9.88 5.31 -3.52
CA GLN A 125 8.49 5.71 -3.29
C GLN A 125 8.09 5.56 -1.82
N MET A 126 8.44 4.45 -1.15
CA MET A 126 8.16 4.28 0.28
C MET A 126 8.85 5.32 1.16
N HIS A 127 10.11 5.66 0.86
CA HIS A 127 10.82 6.71 1.58
C HIS A 127 10.16 8.09 1.36
N GLU A 128 9.72 8.38 0.14
CA GLU A 128 8.98 9.59 -0.17
C GLU A 128 7.65 9.64 0.59
N VAL A 129 6.90 8.54 0.63
CA VAL A 129 5.67 8.40 1.43
C VAL A 129 5.91 8.74 2.90
N PHE A 130 6.92 8.15 3.54
CA PHE A 130 7.23 8.44 4.94
C PHE A 130 7.64 9.91 5.16
N SER A 131 8.37 10.49 4.20
CA SER A 131 8.74 11.90 4.24
C SER A 131 7.52 12.82 4.15
N ARG A 132 6.57 12.52 3.25
CA ARG A 132 5.30 13.28 3.10
C ARG A 132 4.40 13.15 4.32
N LEU A 133 4.28 11.95 4.89
CA LEU A 133 3.53 11.73 6.14
C LEU A 133 4.05 12.61 7.28
N GLY A 134 5.38 12.65 7.45
CA GLY A 134 6.03 13.47 8.48
C GLY A 134 5.91 14.98 8.23
N GLN A 135 5.67 15.42 6.99
CA GLN A 135 5.46 16.83 6.62
C GLN A 135 4.01 17.30 6.84
N ARG A 136 3.05 16.40 7.05
CA ARG A 136 1.67 16.78 7.40
C ARG A 136 1.67 17.58 8.71
N MET A 137 0.78 18.58 8.85
CA MET A 137 0.69 19.39 10.07
C MET A 137 0.51 18.56 11.35
N SER A 138 -0.15 17.41 11.23
CA SER A 138 -0.36 16.47 12.33
C SER A 138 0.88 15.63 12.70
N GLY A 139 1.97 15.69 11.91
CA GLY A 139 3.17 14.88 12.11
C GLY A 139 2.89 13.38 12.06
N GLN A 140 2.12 12.92 11.08
CA GLN A 140 1.66 11.53 11.03
C GLN A 140 2.81 10.56 10.74
N THR A 141 2.73 9.39 11.34
CA THR A 141 3.58 8.24 11.05
C THR A 141 2.74 7.11 10.43
N PRO A 142 3.34 6.21 9.64
CA PRO A 142 2.62 5.05 9.15
C PRO A 142 2.08 4.22 10.32
N ARG A 143 0.86 3.72 10.19
CA ARG A 143 0.38 2.61 11.01
C ARG A 143 0.74 1.31 10.33
N PHE A 144 0.72 0.21 11.08
CA PHE A 144 1.22 -1.07 10.60
C PHE A 144 0.15 -2.10 10.41
N ALA A 145 0.07 -2.63 9.20
CA ALA A 145 -0.65 -3.84 8.86
C ALA A 145 0.13 -5.04 9.43
N LEU A 146 -0.60 -5.90 10.15
CA LEU A 146 -0.11 -7.08 10.85
C LEU A 146 -1.27 -8.08 10.89
N ALA A 147 -0.96 -9.37 10.96
CA ALA A 147 -1.97 -10.41 11.07
C ALA A 147 -2.98 -10.16 12.20
N ASN A 148 -4.25 -10.41 11.91
CA ASN A 148 -5.39 -10.26 12.83
C ASN A 148 -5.56 -8.84 13.39
N ARG A 149 -5.23 -7.81 12.61
CA ARG A 149 -5.39 -6.41 13.03
C ARG A 149 -6.52 -5.73 12.27
N ARG A 150 -7.54 -5.26 12.98
CA ARG A 150 -8.53 -4.33 12.41
C ARG A 150 -7.87 -2.97 12.15
N ILE A 151 -7.87 -2.53 10.89
CA ILE A 151 -7.25 -1.28 10.45
C ILE A 151 -8.27 -0.18 10.17
N PHE A 152 -9.54 -0.55 9.99
CA PHE A 152 -10.68 0.35 9.78
C PHE A 152 -11.97 -0.24 10.36
N ASP A 153 -12.83 0.62 10.89
CA ASP A 153 -14.16 0.30 11.46
C ASP A 153 -15.04 1.55 11.37
N HIS A 154 -16.00 1.54 10.44
CA HIS A 154 -16.96 2.63 10.27
C HIS A 154 -18.20 2.15 9.51
N GLY A 155 -19.39 2.63 9.87
CA GLY A 155 -20.60 2.45 9.04
C GLY A 155 -20.98 0.99 8.77
N GLY A 156 -20.65 0.05 9.67
CA GLY A 156 -20.88 -1.38 9.43
C GLY A 156 -19.86 -2.05 8.48
N CYS A 157 -18.88 -1.30 7.99
CA CYS A 157 -17.73 -1.78 7.25
C CYS A 157 -16.50 -1.94 8.15
N GLU A 158 -15.86 -3.09 8.08
CA GLU A 158 -14.60 -3.39 8.77
C GLU A 158 -13.53 -3.82 7.78
N ILE A 159 -12.30 -3.36 7.99
CA ILE A 159 -11.14 -3.86 7.23
C ILE A 159 -10.13 -4.43 8.22
N TRP A 160 -9.77 -5.68 8.00
CA TRP A 160 -8.78 -6.42 8.78
C TRP A 160 -7.59 -6.77 7.91
N SER A 161 -6.39 -6.57 8.46
CA SER A 161 -5.15 -7.09 7.92
C SER A 161 -4.94 -8.51 8.45
N LEU A 162 -4.78 -9.47 7.54
CA LEU A 162 -4.53 -10.88 7.87
C LEU A 162 -3.05 -11.26 7.78
N SER A 163 -2.24 -10.44 7.11
CA SER A 163 -0.79 -10.60 6.98
C SER A 163 -0.08 -9.23 6.98
N PRO A 164 1.24 -9.17 7.19
CA PRO A 164 2.15 -10.28 7.52
C PRO A 164 1.99 -10.75 8.97
N ASN A 165 2.25 -12.05 9.22
CA ASN A 165 2.39 -12.60 10.57
C ASN A 165 3.86 -12.52 11.06
N ASP A 166 4.12 -12.94 12.30
CA ASP A 166 5.47 -12.89 12.90
C ASP A 166 6.51 -13.72 12.12
N ARG A 167 6.09 -14.83 11.52
CA ARG A 167 6.96 -15.68 10.71
C ARG A 167 7.34 -14.97 9.40
N ASN A 168 6.38 -14.38 8.70
CA ASN A 168 6.65 -13.60 7.49
C ASN A 168 7.60 -12.45 7.81
N TYR A 169 7.32 -11.72 8.89
CA TYR A 169 8.19 -10.65 9.37
C TYR A 169 9.63 -11.15 9.64
N ALA A 170 9.79 -12.26 10.36
CA ALA A 170 11.11 -12.82 10.66
C ALA A 170 11.85 -13.32 9.40
N ALA A 171 11.12 -13.89 8.44
CA ALA A 171 11.67 -14.32 7.15
C ALA A 171 12.15 -13.12 6.34
N PHE A 172 11.34 -12.07 6.22
CA PHE A 172 11.72 -10.85 5.52
C PHE A 172 12.98 -10.21 6.10
N ILE A 173 13.07 -10.05 7.43
CA ILE A 173 14.24 -9.46 8.08
C ILE A 173 15.50 -10.29 7.84
N ARG A 174 15.40 -11.62 7.85
CA ARG A 174 16.52 -12.51 7.53
C ARG A 174 16.97 -12.33 6.07
N THR A 175 16.03 -12.26 5.14
CA THR A 175 16.30 -12.05 3.72
C THR A 175 16.99 -10.71 3.50
N ILE A 176 16.43 -9.61 4.00
CA ILE A 176 17.07 -8.28 3.90
C ILE A 176 18.45 -8.27 4.56
N GLY A 177 18.60 -8.88 5.73
CA GLY A 177 19.90 -9.00 6.41
C GLY A 177 20.96 -9.71 5.56
N SER A 178 20.58 -10.74 4.79
CA SER A 178 21.48 -11.44 3.87
C SER A 178 21.89 -10.63 2.64
N LEU A 179 21.12 -9.59 2.31
CA LEU A 179 21.36 -8.70 1.16
C LEU A 179 22.27 -7.53 1.51
N MET A 180 22.54 -7.29 2.80
CA MET A 180 23.44 -6.23 3.22
C MET A 180 24.86 -6.50 2.70
N PRO A 181 25.48 -5.56 1.97
CA PRO A 181 26.81 -5.77 1.41
C PRO A 181 27.85 -5.89 2.52
N SER A 182 28.76 -6.86 2.40
CA SER A 182 29.98 -6.93 3.20
C SER A 182 30.98 -5.85 2.77
N GLU A 183 31.85 -5.37 3.67
CA GLU A 183 32.85 -4.36 3.36
C GLU A 183 33.65 -4.71 2.08
N GLY A 184 33.72 -3.77 1.13
CA GLY A 184 34.48 -3.92 -0.11
C GLY A 184 33.72 -4.53 -1.31
N GLN A 185 32.45 -4.93 -1.17
CA GLN A 185 31.64 -5.41 -2.30
C GLN A 185 30.95 -4.27 -3.08
N SER A 186 30.83 -4.45 -4.40
CA SER A 186 30.10 -3.55 -5.30
C SER A 186 28.60 -3.51 -4.99
N LYS A 187 27.99 -2.32 -4.99
CA LYS A 187 26.54 -2.12 -4.80
C LYS A 187 25.73 -2.92 -5.84
N ARG A 188 24.71 -3.65 -5.40
CA ARG A 188 23.77 -4.40 -6.27
C ARG A 188 22.34 -3.88 -6.05
N ARG A 189 21.45 -4.11 -7.01
CA ARG A 189 19.99 -3.85 -6.87
C ARG A 189 19.42 -4.76 -5.76
N VAL A 190 18.38 -4.32 -5.04
CA VAL A 190 17.66 -5.13 -4.03
C VAL A 190 17.00 -6.18 -4.91
N PRO A 191 17.40 -7.46 -4.84
CA PRO A 191 16.66 -8.50 -5.53
C PRO A 191 15.25 -8.53 -4.98
N ASP A 192 14.28 -8.79 -5.84
CA ASP A 192 12.92 -8.99 -5.39
C ASP A 192 12.84 -10.29 -4.57
N PRO A 193 12.64 -10.25 -3.24
CA PRO A 193 12.64 -11.44 -2.43
C PRO A 193 11.32 -12.20 -2.64
N SER A 194 11.42 -13.41 -3.16
CA SER A 194 10.30 -14.38 -3.19
C SER A 194 10.51 -15.44 -2.09
N PRO A 195 9.46 -15.83 -1.36
CA PRO A 195 8.09 -15.31 -1.48
C PRO A 195 7.95 -13.88 -0.93
N ASN A 196 6.90 -13.15 -1.35
CA ASN A 196 6.57 -11.82 -0.83
C ASN A 196 6.12 -11.87 0.65
N GLU A 197 7.09 -11.87 1.55
CA GLU A 197 6.89 -11.93 3.01
C GLU A 197 6.30 -10.64 3.63
N VAL A 198 6.09 -9.60 2.84
CA VAL A 198 5.54 -8.31 3.32
C VAL A 198 4.18 -7.99 2.71
N ALA A 199 3.63 -8.89 1.89
CA ALA A 199 2.29 -8.77 1.35
C ALA A 199 1.26 -8.60 2.48
N VAL A 200 0.36 -7.62 2.31
CA VAL A 200 -0.75 -7.35 3.22
C VAL A 200 -2.04 -7.85 2.59
N VAL A 201 -2.56 -8.95 3.11
CA VAL A 201 -3.88 -9.47 2.80
C VAL A 201 -4.92 -8.72 3.61
N LEU A 202 -5.99 -8.28 2.95
CA LEU A 202 -7.09 -7.55 3.58
C LEU A 202 -8.38 -8.35 3.49
N TRP A 203 -9.06 -8.45 4.63
CA TRP A 203 -10.43 -8.95 4.76
C TRP A 203 -11.35 -7.76 4.99
N VAL A 204 -12.17 -7.44 4.00
CA VAL A 204 -13.15 -6.35 4.03
C VAL A 204 -14.51 -6.97 4.28
N ARG A 205 -15.13 -6.64 5.41
CA ARG A 205 -16.50 -7.07 5.73
C ARG A 205 -17.44 -5.89 5.63
N ILE A 206 -18.50 -6.02 4.84
CA ILE A 206 -19.65 -5.11 4.81
C ILE A 206 -20.87 -5.94 5.16
N GLU A 207 -21.45 -5.69 6.33
CA GLU A 207 -22.57 -6.49 6.84
C GLU A 207 -22.30 -8.00 6.82
N ASN A 208 -22.94 -8.73 5.89
CA ASN A 208 -22.84 -10.17 5.66
C ASN A 208 -21.97 -10.55 4.44
N ILE A 209 -21.43 -9.57 3.72
CA ILE A 209 -20.54 -9.76 2.58
C ILE A 209 -19.09 -9.64 3.04
N VAL A 210 -18.25 -10.52 2.51
CA VAL A 210 -16.81 -10.52 2.73
C VAL A 210 -16.10 -10.45 1.38
N VAL A 211 -15.15 -9.52 1.26
CA VAL A 211 -14.21 -9.40 0.15
C VAL A 211 -12.80 -9.66 0.67
N LEU A 212 -12.08 -10.56 0.01
CA LEU A 212 -10.68 -10.88 0.34
C LEU A 212 -9.76 -10.29 -0.74
N LEU A 213 -8.89 -9.37 -0.34
CA LEU A 213 -7.87 -8.77 -1.20
C LEU A 213 -6.53 -9.46 -0.90
N GLY A 214 -6.12 -10.35 -1.79
CA GLY A 214 -4.98 -11.25 -1.56
C GLY A 214 -3.60 -10.63 -1.66
N SER A 215 -3.49 -9.40 -2.21
CA SER A 215 -2.20 -8.81 -2.57
C SER A 215 -1.38 -9.83 -3.39
N ASP A 216 -0.06 -9.82 -3.22
CA ASP A 216 0.88 -10.71 -3.87
C ASP A 216 1.38 -11.77 -2.89
N LEU A 217 0.50 -12.23 -1.99
CA LEU A 217 0.88 -13.28 -1.05
C LEU A 217 1.17 -14.58 -1.81
N GLU A 218 2.36 -15.14 -1.63
CA GLU A 218 2.78 -16.40 -2.26
C GLU A 218 2.71 -17.57 -1.27
N ARG A 219 2.72 -18.81 -1.78
CA ARG A 219 2.87 -19.99 -0.91
C ARG A 219 4.27 -19.98 -0.26
N PRO A 220 4.40 -20.36 1.02
CA PRO A 220 3.38 -21.01 1.86
C PRO A 220 2.45 -20.06 2.63
N GLY A 221 2.56 -18.73 2.47
CA GLY A 221 1.85 -17.73 3.29
C GLY A 221 0.33 -17.92 3.36
N TRP A 222 -0.32 -18.34 2.27
CA TRP A 222 -1.76 -18.65 2.25
C TRP A 222 -2.20 -19.71 3.25
N VAL A 223 -1.34 -20.67 3.60
CA VAL A 223 -1.65 -21.73 4.57
C VAL A 223 -1.70 -21.18 6.01
N GLU A 224 -1.12 -20.00 6.23
CA GLU A 224 -0.92 -19.44 7.57
C GLU A 224 -1.96 -18.37 7.94
N ILE A 225 -2.78 -17.93 6.98
CA ILE A 225 -3.79 -16.87 7.17
C ILE A 225 -5.24 -17.35 7.00
N LEU A 226 -5.43 -18.61 6.59
CA LEU A 226 -6.72 -19.31 6.49
C LEU A 226 -6.87 -20.27 7.66
#